data_AF-A0A4R5L839-F1
#
_entry.id   AF-A0A4R5L839-F1
#
_cell.length_a   1.000
_cell.length_b   1.000
_cell.length_c   1.000
_cell.angle_alpha   90.00
_cell.angle_beta   90.00
_cell.angle_gamma   90.00
#
_symmetry.space_group_name_H-M   'P 1'
#
loop_
_entity.id
_entity.type
_entity.pdbx_description
1 polymer ?
#
loop_
_entity_poly.entity_id
_entity_poly.type
_entity_poly.pdbx_seq_one_letter_code
_entity_poly.pdbx_strand_id
1 'polypeptide(L)'
;MNAPIPLPVATFQTADTQVVLYRNDDNYQFTVVVQGEQVSVGYHRGLNAPLHFTVYDGDPAFFRKLSMRQFHDVELGVWHCMRQLGPLAGPLASAEPQP
;
A
#
# COMPACT_ATOMS: atom_id res chain seq x y z
N MET A 1 22.02 -13.55 -6.19
CA MET A 1 20.77 -13.23 -6.90
C MET A 1 20.30 -11.88 -6.38
N ASN A 2 20.49 -10.80 -7.15
CA ASN A 2 19.92 -9.50 -6.82
C ASN A 2 18.42 -9.59 -7.07
N ALA A 3 17.62 -9.72 -6.00
CA ALA A 3 16.19 -9.47 -6.13
C ALA A 3 16.02 -8.01 -6.59
N PRO A 4 15.20 -7.73 -7.62
CA PRO A 4 14.95 -6.36 -8.04
C PRO A 4 14.37 -5.59 -6.84
N ILE A 5 15.00 -4.47 -6.49
CA ILE A 5 14.46 -3.55 -5.49
C ILE A 5 13.14 -3.04 -6.08
N PRO A 6 11.99 -3.28 -5.42
CA PRO A 6 10.71 -2.80 -5.92
C PRO A 6 10.77 -1.29 -6.09
N LEU A 7 10.46 -0.79 -7.28
CA LEU A 7 10.40 0.65 -7.52
C LEU A 7 9.13 1.22 -6.85
N PRO A 8 9.25 2.33 -6.12
CA PRO A 8 8.08 2.97 -5.54
C PRO A 8 7.17 3.50 -6.66
N VAL A 9 5.89 3.14 -6.60
CA VAL A 9 4.87 3.57 -7.57
C VAL A 9 4.15 4.83 -7.13
N ALA A 10 4.09 5.09 -5.82
CA ALA A 10 3.58 6.33 -5.27
C ALA A 10 4.25 6.64 -3.93
N THR A 11 4.34 7.92 -3.58
CA THR A 11 4.85 8.35 -2.29
C THR A 11 4.03 9.54 -1.79
N PHE A 12 3.64 9.45 -0.53
CA PHE A 12 3.02 10.54 0.22
C PHE A 12 3.91 10.87 1.42
N GLN A 13 4.14 12.15 1.66
CA GLN A 13 5.00 12.60 2.75
C GLN A 13 4.47 13.88 3.39
N THR A 14 4.45 13.89 4.71
CA THR A 14 4.25 15.07 5.57
C THR A 14 5.50 15.32 6.40
N ALA A 15 5.44 16.21 7.39
CA ALA A 15 6.56 16.49 8.27
C ALA A 15 7.01 15.26 9.08
N ASP A 16 6.05 14.46 9.55
CA ASP A 16 6.30 13.37 10.50
C ASP A 16 5.95 11.98 9.96
N THR A 17 5.28 11.92 8.80
CA THR A 17 4.76 10.67 8.21
C THR A 17 5.21 10.54 6.77
N GLN A 18 5.69 9.36 6.38
CA GLN A 18 5.94 8.99 4.99
C GLN A 18 5.24 7.66 4.70
N VAL A 19 4.54 7.60 3.57
CA VAL A 19 3.92 6.38 3.05
C VAL A 19 4.44 6.18 1.63
N VAL A 20 5.10 5.06 1.40
CA VAL A 20 5.62 4.67 0.09
C VAL A 20 4.91 3.42 -0.36
N LEU A 21 4.30 3.46 -1.54
CA LEU A 21 3.64 2.32 -2.16
C LEU A 21 4.58 1.70 -3.20
N TYR A 22 4.67 0.39 -3.15
CA TYR A 22 5.36 -0.47 -4.09
C TYR A 22 4.34 -1.43 -4.71
N ARG A 23 4.51 -1.74 -5.99
CA ARG A 23 3.73 -2.77 -6.69
C ARG A 23 4.65 -3.93 -7.04
N ASN A 24 4.25 -5.13 -6.68
CA ASN A 24 4.95 -6.36 -7.03
C ASN A 24 3.94 -7.31 -7.69
N ASP A 25 3.95 -7.37 -9.02
CA ASP A 25 2.97 -8.08 -9.85
C ASP A 25 1.51 -7.73 -9.46
N ASP A 26 0.86 -8.64 -8.73
CA ASP A 26 -0.54 -8.55 -8.25
C ASP A 26 -0.67 -8.07 -6.79
N ASN A 27 0.45 -7.85 -6.12
CA ASN A 27 0.50 -7.45 -4.71
C ASN A 27 0.91 -5.98 -4.57
N TYR A 28 0.39 -5.35 -3.53
CA TYR A 28 0.77 -4.01 -3.12
C TYR A 28 1.54 -4.09 -1.81
N GLN A 29 2.61 -3.32 -1.68
CA GLN A 29 3.33 -3.19 -0.43
C GLN A 29 3.46 -1.72 -0.07
N PHE A 30 3.11 -1.37 1.16
CA PHE A 30 3.33 -0.06 1.73
C PHE A 30 4.50 -0.13 2.70
N THR A 31 5.38 0.85 2.62
CA THR A 31 6.29 1.18 3.72
C THR A 31 5.80 2.45 4.36
N VAL A 32 5.52 2.39 5.65
CA VAL A 32 5.02 3.50 6.45
C VAL A 32 6.12 3.88 7.45
N VAL A 33 6.52 5.14 7.44
CA VAL A 33 7.44 5.72 8.41
C VAL A 33 6.71 6.79 9.19
N VAL A 34 6.72 6.70 10.52
CA VAL A 34 6.19 7.74 11.41
C VAL A 34 7.23 8.06 12.46
N GLN A 35 7.66 9.32 12.55
CA GLN A 35 8.67 9.78 13.52
C GLN A 35 9.98 8.96 13.53
N GLY A 36 10.36 8.41 12.37
CA GLY A 36 11.56 7.60 12.21
C GLY A 36 11.39 6.11 12.52
N GLU A 37 10.23 5.68 13.04
CA GLU A 37 9.88 4.26 13.12
C GLU A 37 9.27 3.81 11.78
N GLN A 38 9.65 2.63 11.31
CA GLN A 38 9.22 2.08 10.02
C GLN A 38 8.49 0.75 10.18
N VAL A 39 7.44 0.56 9.39
CA VAL A 39 6.77 -0.72 9.18
C VAL A 39 6.49 -0.95 7.70
N SER A 40 6.61 -2.19 7.25
CA SER A 40 6.19 -2.60 5.91
C SER A 40 4.98 -3.53 5.97
N VAL A 41 3.92 -3.15 5.26
CA VAL A 41 2.65 -3.87 5.20
C VAL A 41 2.34 -4.20 3.75
N GLY A 42 2.10 -5.46 3.44
CA GLY A 42 1.65 -5.86 2.12
C GLY A 42 0.20 -6.28 2.12
N TYR A 43 -0.44 -6.00 0.99
CA TYR A 43 -1.81 -6.31 0.65
C TYR A 43 -1.76 -7.28 -0.52
N HIS A 44 -2.27 -8.48 -0.28
CA HIS A 44 -2.46 -9.46 -1.34
C HIS A 44 -3.86 -9.33 -1.91
N ARG A 45 -3.97 -9.24 -3.24
CA ARG A 45 -5.27 -9.35 -3.91
C ARG A 45 -5.63 -10.82 -4.00
N GLY A 46 -6.21 -11.38 -2.95
CA GLY A 46 -6.79 -12.73 -3.02
C GLY A 46 -7.96 -12.74 -4.01
N LEU A 47 -7.94 -13.67 -4.98
CA LEU A 47 -9.11 -13.98 -5.81
C LEU A 47 -10.26 -14.40 -4.87
N ASN A 48 -11.25 -13.51 -4.70
CA ASN A 48 -12.44 -13.67 -3.84
C ASN A 48 -12.21 -13.68 -2.31
N ALA A 49 -11.07 -13.18 -1.81
CA ALA A 49 -10.83 -13.04 -0.37
C ALA A 49 -10.94 -11.55 0.06
N PRO A 50 -11.37 -11.25 1.29
CA PRO A 50 -11.24 -9.90 1.84
C PRO A 50 -9.77 -9.45 1.79
N LEU A 51 -9.54 -8.14 1.69
CA LEU A 51 -8.19 -7.57 1.73
C LEU A 51 -7.48 -8.02 3.01
N HIS A 52 -6.53 -8.95 2.89
CA HIS A 52 -5.67 -9.36 3.99
C HIS A 52 -4.42 -8.49 3.97
N PHE A 53 -4.22 -7.71 5.03
CA PHE A 53 -2.94 -7.06 5.28
C PHE A 53 -2.04 -8.02 6.04
N THR A 54 -0.77 -8.06 5.67
CA THR A 54 0.27 -8.80 6.40
C THR A 54 1.41 -7.83 6.67
N VAL A 55 1.87 -7.77 7.92
CA VAL A 55 3.09 -7.03 8.26
C VAL A 55 4.27 -7.92 7.90
N TYR A 56 5.17 -7.41 7.05
CA TYR A 56 6.34 -8.15 6.58
C TYR A 56 7.60 -7.80 7.38
N ASP A 57 7.69 -6.55 7.84
CA ASP A 57 8.83 -6.02 8.57
C ASP A 57 8.39 -4.89 9.50
N GLY A 58 8.97 -4.82 10.69
CA GLY A 58 8.65 -3.82 11.73
C GLY A 58 7.80 -4.37 12.90
N ASP A 59 7.43 -3.48 13.82
CA ASP A 59 6.69 -3.82 15.03
C ASP A 59 5.20 -4.14 14.72
N PRO A 60 4.67 -5.33 15.05
CA PRO A 60 3.26 -5.66 14.83
C PRO A 60 2.28 -4.78 15.63
N ALA A 61 2.75 -4.11 16.69
CA ALA A 61 1.98 -3.13 17.45
C ALA A 61 2.12 -1.69 16.93
N PHE A 62 2.90 -1.43 15.87
CA PHE A 62 3.19 -0.10 15.34
C PHE A 62 1.95 0.80 15.23
N PHE A 63 0.93 0.36 14.49
CA PHE A 63 -0.30 1.16 14.30
C PHE A 63 -1.09 1.39 15.58
N ARG A 64 -0.97 0.51 16.57
CA ARG A 64 -1.65 0.65 17.88
C ARG A 64 -0.98 1.71 18.76
N LYS A 65 0.30 2.00 18.52
CA LYS A 65 1.07 3.00 19.26
C LYS A 65 0.91 4.41 18.68
N LEU A 66 0.37 4.53 17.47
CA LEU A 66 0.14 5.83 16.84
C LEU A 66 -0.94 6.61 17.60
N SER A 67 -0.73 7.93 17.72
CA SER A 67 -1.80 8.84 18.07
C SER A 67 -2.88 8.86 16.97
N MET A 68 -4.10 9.30 17.30
CA MET A 68 -5.18 9.41 16.31
C MET A 68 -4.79 10.27 15.11
N ARG A 69 -4.02 11.34 15.32
CA ARG A 69 -3.54 12.21 14.23
C ARG A 69 -2.57 11.46 13.32
N GLN A 70 -1.59 10.77 13.87
CA GLN A 70 -0.62 10.00 13.09
C GLN A 70 -1.29 8.88 12.31
N PHE A 71 -2.24 8.18 12.94
CA PHE A 71 -3.02 7.16 12.26
C PHE A 71 -3.79 7.75 11.06
N HIS A 72 -4.44 8.90 11.25
CA HIS A 72 -5.15 9.59 10.17
C HIS A 72 -4.22 10.05 9.03
N ASP A 73 -3.03 10.58 9.35
CA ASP A 73 -2.04 10.96 8.34
C ASP A 73 -1.57 9.75 7.52
N VAL A 74 -1.43 8.59 8.17
CA VAL A 74 -1.11 7.32 7.49
C VAL A 74 -2.28 6.87 6.59
N GLU A 75 -3.52 6.89 7.08
CA GLU A 75 -4.71 6.54 6.28
C GLU A 75 -4.83 7.43 5.04
N LEU A 76 -4.64 8.74 5.22
CA LEU A 76 -4.67 9.71 4.14
C LEU A 76 -3.54 9.43 3.14
N GLY A 77 -2.34 9.11 3.61
CA GLY A 77 -1.21 8.74 2.76
C GLY A 77 -1.45 7.47 1.94
N VAL A 78 -2.00 6.43 2.57
CA VAL A 78 -2.41 5.19 1.89
C VAL A 78 -3.45 5.48 0.81
N TRP A 79 -4.49 6.26 1.15
CA TRP A 79 -5.54 6.64 0.22
C TRP A 79 -4.99 7.44 -0.97
N HIS A 80 -4.10 8.42 -0.72
CA HIS A 80 -3.46 9.20 -1.77
C HIS A 80 -2.62 8.31 -2.71
N CYS A 81 -1.81 7.42 -2.15
CA CYS A 81 -0.99 6.50 -2.93
C CYS A 81 -1.85 5.58 -3.82
N MET A 82 -2.93 5.02 -3.26
CA MET A 82 -3.85 4.17 -4.01
C MET A 82 -4.60 4.94 -5.10
N ARG A 83 -4.97 6.20 -4.85
CA ARG A 83 -5.65 7.03 -5.86
C ARG A 83 -4.72 7.38 -7.03
N GLN A 84 -3.43 7.59 -6.78
CA GLN A 84 -2.44 7.89 -7.83
C GLN A 84 -2.20 6.73 -8.80
N LEU A 85 -2.44 5.49 -8.37
CA LEU A 85 -2.40 4.33 -9.28
C LEU A 85 -3.52 4.38 -10.35
N GLY A 86 -4.55 5.21 -10.19
CA GLY A 86 -5.69 5.31 -11.10
C GLY A 86 -6.47 3.98 -11.23
N PRO A 87 -7.43 3.88 -12.17
CA PRO A 87 -8.15 2.64 -12.46
C PRO A 87 -7.30 1.55 -13.16
N LEU A 88 -5.97 1.59 -13.12
CA LEU A 88 -5.07 0.67 -13.83
C LEU A 88 -4.88 -0.69 -13.14
N ALA A 89 -5.99 -1.28 -12.70
CA ALA A 89 -6.11 -2.67 -12.27
C ALA A 89 -7.22 -3.42 -13.01
N GLY A 90 -7.34 -3.19 -14.32
CA GLY A 90 -8.07 -4.09 -15.22
C GLY A 90 -7.25 -4.41 -16.45
N PRO A 91 -7.12 -5.68 -16.87
CA PRO A 91 -7.09 -5.98 -18.28
C PRO A 91 -8.54 -6.02 -18.80
N LEU A 92 -8.81 -5.16 -19.79
CA LEU A 92 -9.76 -5.30 -20.90
C LEU A 92 -11.10 -6.02 -20.64
N ALA A 93 -12.16 -5.22 -20.77
CA ALA A 93 -13.49 -5.58 -21.26
C ALA A 93 -13.63 -7.01 -21.82
N SER A 94 -14.24 -7.90 -21.04
CA SER A 94 -15.07 -8.98 -21.58
C SER A 94 -16.52 -8.57 -21.36
N ALA A 95 -17.01 -7.72 -22.26
CA ALA A 95 -18.43 -7.44 -22.42
C ALA A 95 -18.71 -7.18 -23.89
N GLU A 96 -18.54 -8.21 -24.73
CA GLU A 96 -19.43 -8.40 -25.87
C GLU A 96 -19.81 -9.88 -25.88
N PRO A 97 -21.12 -10.18 -25.98
CA PRO A 97 -21.66 -10.34 -27.32
C PRO A 97 -23.06 -9.74 -27.48
N GLN A 98 -23.30 -9.05 -28.60
CA GLN A 98 -24.63 -9.03 -29.23
C GLN A 98 -24.48 -9.09 -30.75
N PRO A 99 -25.08 -10.10 -31.37
CA PRO A 99 -26.12 -9.83 -32.37
C PRO A 99 -27.51 -10.15 -31.84
#